data_AF-B6TQW6-F1
#
_entry.id   AF-B6TQW6-F1
#
_cell.length_a   1.000
_cell.length_b   1.000
_cell.length_c   1.000
_cell.angle_alpha   90.00
_cell.angle_beta   90.00
_cell.angle_gamma   90.00
#
_symmetry.space_group_name_H-M   'P 1'
#
loop_
_entity.id
_entity.type
_entity.pdbx_description
1 polymer ?
#
loop_
_entity_poly.entity_id
_entity_poly.type
_entity_poly.pdbx_seq_one_letter_code
_entity_poly.pdbx_strand_id
1 'polypeptide(L)'
;MELGDKAVGFLLTLTSLTLFTYYTFWVIILPFVDSDHFVHKYFLPQEYAILIPVLAGVVLLSFLSMFVGLVMLKSKKKKKTA
;
A
#
# COMPACT_ATOMS: atom_id res chain seq x y z
N MET A 1 13.09 -16.47 21.78
CA MET A 1 12.46 -15.24 21.27
C MET A 1 12.45 -14.26 22.42
N GLU A 2 13.21 -13.18 22.29
CA GLU A 2 13.23 -12.12 23.30
C GLU A 2 11.83 -11.54 23.47
N LEU A 3 11.51 -11.06 24.68
CA LEU A 3 10.21 -10.43 24.96
C LEU A 3 9.95 -9.24 23.99
N GLY A 4 11.03 -8.58 23.54
CA GLY A 4 11.00 -7.54 22.53
C GLY A 4 10.44 -8.00 21.17
N ASP A 5 10.92 -9.14 20.65
CA ASP A 5 10.44 -9.69 19.37
C ASP A 5 8.94 -9.97 19.40
N LYS A 6 8.47 -10.53 20.53
CA LYS A 6 7.05 -10.83 20.73
C LYS A 6 6.20 -9.57 20.81
N ALA A 7 6.68 -8.53 21.49
CA ALA A 7 5.98 -7.25 21.60
C ALA A 7 5.86 -6.56 20.23
N VAL A 8 6.95 -6.52 19.45
CA VAL A 8 6.95 -5.93 18.10
C VAL A 8 6.00 -6.69 17.17
N GLY A 9 6.05 -8.02 17.19
CA GLY A 9 5.14 -8.86 16.40
C GLY A 9 3.67 -8.63 16.76
N PHE A 10 3.36 -8.50 18.05
CA PHE A 10 2.00 -8.20 18.51
C PHE A 10 1.54 -6.83 18.02
N LEU A 11 2.37 -5.79 18.15
CA LEU A 11 2.04 -4.43 17.70
C LEU A 11 1.83 -4.36 16.18
N LEU A 12 2.70 -5.00 15.40
CA LEU A 12 2.56 -5.09 13.94
C LEU A 12 1.25 -5.79 13.55
N THR A 13 0.91 -6.88 14.23
CA THR A 13 -0.31 -7.65 13.97
C THR A 13 -1.56 -6.84 14.30
N LEU A 14 -1.58 -6.19 15.47
CA LEU A 14 -2.71 -5.36 15.90
C LEU A 14 -2.92 -4.16 14.97
N THR A 15 -1.83 -3.51 14.57
CA THR A 15 -1.85 -2.40 13.63
C THR A 15 -2.37 -2.85 12.27
N SER A 16 -1.84 -3.96 11.75
CA SER A 16 -2.26 -4.56 10.48
C SER A 16 -3.75 -4.92 10.50
N LEU A 17 -4.22 -5.57 11.58
CA LEU A 17 -5.62 -5.95 11.73
C LEU A 17 -6.55 -4.74 11.76
N THR A 18 -6.15 -3.66 12.44
CA THR A 18 -6.91 -2.41 12.51
C THR A 18 -7.03 -1.76 11.14
N LEU A 19 -5.91 -1.61 10.42
CA LEU A 19 -5.87 -1.05 9.08
C LEU A 19 -6.68 -1.90 8.08
N PHE A 20 -6.51 -3.22 8.14
CA PHE A 20 -7.23 -4.17 7.29
C PHE A 20 -8.75 -4.05 7.51
N THR A 21 -9.18 -4.02 8.77
CA THR A 21 -10.60 -3.88 9.10
C THR A 21 -11.14 -2.55 8.60
N TYR A 22 -10.48 -1.42 8.91
CA TYR A 22 -10.90 -0.10 8.43
C TYR A 22 -11.03 -0.06 6.91
N TYR A 23 -10.04 -0.56 6.20
CA TYR A 23 -10.03 -0.59 4.74
C TYR A 23 -11.08 -1.53 4.15
N THR A 24 -11.33 -2.67 4.79
CA THR A 24 -12.37 -3.63 4.38
C THR A 24 -13.76 -3.02 4.50
N PHE A 25 -14.07 -2.38 5.63
CA PHE A 25 -15.33 -1.66 5.80
C PHE A 25 -15.45 -0.51 4.79
N TRP A 26 -14.36 0.20 4.55
CA TRP A 26 -14.34 1.31 3.61
C TRP A 26 -14.63 0.87 2.17
N VAL A 27 -13.98 -0.20 1.68
CA VAL A 27 -14.12 -0.66 0.30
C VAL A 27 -15.40 -1.48 0.09
N ILE A 28 -15.73 -2.37 1.04
CA ILE A 28 -16.80 -3.35 0.84
C ILE A 28 -18.12 -2.83 1.38
N ILE A 29 -18.15 -2.19 2.56
CA ILE A 29 -19.42 -1.87 3.23
C ILE A 29 -19.92 -0.47 2.84
N LEU A 30 -19.05 0.54 2.81
CA LEU A 30 -19.42 1.92 2.46
C LEU A 30 -20.22 2.09 1.15
N PRO A 31 -19.94 1.38 0.03
CA PRO A 31 -20.74 1.54 -1.19
C PRO A 31 -22.21 1.10 -1.08
N PHE A 32 -22.57 0.33 -0.04
CA PHE A 32 -23.94 -0.09 0.23
C PHE A 32 -24.66 0.80 1.25
N VAL A 33 -24.00 1.84 1.75
CA VAL A 33 -24.57 2.80 2.71
C VAL A 33 -25.07 4.02 1.94
N ASP A 34 -26.23 4.54 2.35
CA ASP A 34 -26.82 5.75 1.76
C ASP A 34 -25.90 6.95 1.95
N SER A 35 -25.78 7.79 0.92
CA SER A 35 -24.85 8.93 0.92
C SER A 35 -25.11 9.99 2.00
N ASP A 36 -26.33 10.07 2.54
CA ASP A 36 -26.70 10.99 3.62
C ASP A 36 -26.34 10.43 5.01
N HIS A 37 -25.95 9.15 5.10
CA HIS A 37 -25.69 8.49 6.36
C HIS A 37 -24.43 9.04 7.03
N PHE A 38 -24.50 9.26 8.35
CA PHE A 38 -23.42 9.86 9.15
C PHE A 38 -22.08 9.10 9.06
N VAL A 39 -22.13 7.83 8.67
CA VAL A 39 -20.98 6.94 8.52
C VAL A 39 -19.98 7.48 7.50
N HIS A 40 -20.44 8.18 6.45
CA HIS A 40 -19.55 8.80 5.46
C HIS A 40 -18.60 9.84 6.05
N LYS A 41 -18.84 10.36 7.26
CA LYS A 41 -17.92 11.28 7.95
C LYS A 41 -16.68 10.59 8.53
N TYR A 42 -16.72 9.27 8.73
CA TYR A 42 -15.60 8.49 9.28
C TYR A 42 -14.70 7.89 8.20
N PHE A 43 -15.13 7.96 6.94
CA PHE A 43 -14.41 7.43 5.79
C PHE A 43 -14.04 8.55 4.83
N LEU A 44 -12.94 8.37 4.10
CA LEU A 44 -12.66 9.24 2.96
C LEU A 44 -13.70 8.99 1.85
N PRO A 45 -13.85 9.92 0.89
CA PRO A 45 -14.68 9.71 -0.28
C PRO A 45 -14.32 8.40 -0.99
N GLN A 46 -15.34 7.70 -1.49
CA GLN A 46 -15.22 6.34 -2.04
C GLN A 46 -14.19 6.22 -3.17
N GLU A 47 -14.00 7.29 -3.93
CA GLU A 47 -13.03 7.38 -5.04
C GLU A 47 -11.60 7.09 -4.56
N TYR A 48 -11.25 7.51 -3.35
CA TYR A 48 -9.92 7.30 -2.78
C TYR A 48 -9.67 5.83 -2.41
N ALA A 49 -10.71 5.06 -2.14
CA ALA A 49 -10.59 3.64 -1.85
C ALA A 49 -9.98 2.87 -3.03
N ILE A 50 -10.20 3.33 -4.26
CA ILE A 50 -9.59 2.74 -5.48
C ILE A 50 -8.31 3.48 -5.87
N LEU A 51 -8.29 4.81 -5.73
CA LEU A 51 -7.15 5.64 -6.11
C LEU A 51 -5.87 5.27 -5.36
N ILE A 52 -5.96 5.02 -4.05
CA ILE A 52 -4.79 4.74 -3.20
C ILE A 52 -4.03 3.49 -3.67
N PRO A 53 -4.67 2.30 -3.83
CA PRO A 53 -3.99 1.13 -4.39
C PRO A 53 -3.42 1.34 -5.79
N VAL A 54 -4.16 2.06 -6.65
CA VAL A 54 -3.71 2.32 -8.02
C VAL A 54 -2.44 3.17 -8.01
N LEU A 55 -2.42 4.26 -7.25
CA LEU A 55 -1.23 5.11 -7.11
C LEU A 55 -0.05 4.33 -6.53
N ALA A 56 -0.28 3.53 -5.49
CA ALA A 56 0.77 2.68 -4.90
C ALA A 56 1.35 1.70 -5.93
N GLY A 57 0.50 1.06 -6.74
CA GLY A 57 0.90 0.17 -7.81
C GLY A 57 1.70 0.88 -8.91
N VAL A 58 1.26 2.06 -9.34
CA VAL A 58 1.96 2.87 -10.36
C VAL A 58 3.33 3.32 -9.86
N VAL A 59 3.43 3.76 -8.60
CA VAL A 59 4.70 4.15 -7.98
C VAL A 59 5.66 2.97 -7.91
N LEU A 60 5.18 1.81 -7.44
CA LEU A 60 5.98 0.59 -7.36
C LEU A 60 6.48 0.15 -8.74
N LEU A 61 5.59 0.12 -9.74
CA LEU A 61 5.93 -0.28 -11.10
C LEU A 61 6.94 0.68 -11.73
N SER A 62 6.76 1.98 -11.52
CA SER A 62 7.67 3.02 -11.99
C SER A 62 9.04 2.87 -11.35
N PHE A 63 9.08 2.63 -10.03
CA PHE A 63 10.30 2.38 -9.29
C PHE A 63 11.05 1.14 -9.80
N LEU A 64 10.34 0.02 -10.00
CA LEU A 64 10.92 -1.22 -10.53
C LEU A 64 11.46 -1.03 -11.95
N SER A 65 10.70 -0.33 -12.81
CA SER A 65 11.11 -0.05 -14.19
C SER A 65 12.38 0.80 -14.24
N MET A 66 12.44 1.84 -13.40
CA MET A 66 13.62 2.69 -13.27
C MET A 66 14.82 1.91 -12.75
N PHE A 67 14.64 1.09 -11.72
CA PHE A 67 15.69 0.26 -11.15
C PHE A 67 16.28 -0.71 -12.19
N VAL A 68 15.43 -1.43 -12.92
CA VAL A 68 15.86 -2.34 -13.99
C VAL A 68 16.60 -1.57 -15.08
N GLY A 69 16.05 -0.43 -15.53
CA GLY A 69 16.69 0.43 -16.52
C GLY A 69 18.10 0.88 -16.09
N LEU A 70 18.26 1.32 -14.84
CA LEU A 70 19.55 1.71 -14.28
C LEU A 70 20.57 0.56 -14.25
N VAL A 71 20.13 -0.64 -13.84
CA VAL A 71 20.97 -1.85 -13.84
C VAL A 71 21.42 -2.20 -15.26
N MET A 72 20.51 -2.17 -16.25
CA MET A 72 20.84 -2.44 -17.65
C MET A 72 21.85 -1.44 -18.22
N LEU A 73 21.69 -0.15 -17.93
CA LEU A 73 22.63 0.89 -18.35
C LEU A 73 24.02 0.69 -17.74
N LYS A 74 24.09 0.34 -16.45
CA LYS A 74 25.37 0.08 -15.75
C LYS A 74 26.08 -1.15 -16.30
N SER A 75 25.34 -2.23 -16.61
CA SER A 75 25.90 -3.45 -17.22
C SER A 75 26.43 -3.22 -18.64
N LYS A 76 25.75 -2.39 -19.45
CA LYS A 76 26.24 -2.01 -20.79
C LYS A 76 27.53 -1.19 -20.75
N LYS A 77 27.69 -0.31 -19.76
CA LYS A 77 28.93 0.47 -19.59
C LYS A 77 30.14 -0.44 -19.28
N LYS A 78 29.97 -1.46 -18.43
CA LYS A 78 31.06 -2.41 -18.11
C LYS A 78 31.54 -3.23 -19.32
N LYS A 79 30.63 -3.64 -20.21
CA LYS A 79 30.97 -4.41 -21.42
C LYS A 79 31.69 -3.59 -22.51
N LYS A 80 31.61 -2.25 -22.46
CA LYS A 80 32.31 -1.36 -23.40
C LYS A 80 33.72 -0.97 -22.94
N THR A 81 34.07 -1.23 -21.69
CA THR A 81 35.37 -0.87 -21.10
C THR A 81 36.26 -2.09 -20.85
N ALA A 82 35.74 -3.31 -21.07
CA ALA A 82 36.49 -4.55 -21.16
C ALA A 82 36.70 -4.90 -22.64
#